data_AF-A0A1S1BIU1-F1
#
_entry.id   AF-A0A1S1BIU1-F1
#
_cell.length_a   1.000
_cell.length_b   1.000
_cell.length_c   1.000
_cell.angle_alpha   90.00
_cell.angle_beta   90.00
_cell.angle_gamma   90.00
#
_symmetry.space_group_name_H-M   'P 1'
#
loop_
_entity.id
_entity.type
_entity.pdbx_description
1 polymer ?
#
loop_
_entity_poly.entity_id
_entity_poly.type
_entity_poly.pdbx_seq_one_letter_code
_entity_poly.pdbx_strand_id
1 'polypeptide(L)' 'MYGDSRICVPARESFKRDMVQIRGGTNEHFVVGELDIKKLRDFQKRAYVEEGEFKPLPDGFEMGAHRRK' A
#
# COMPACT_ATOMS: atom_id res chain seq x y z
N MET A 1 -0.33 -10.03 26.01
CA MET A 1 -0.26 -10.25 24.56
C MET A 1 0.20 -8.93 23.95
N TYR A 2 1.48 -8.85 23.55
CA TYR A 2 2.06 -7.60 23.03
C TYR A 2 1.60 -7.37 21.59
N GLY A 3 1.34 -6.12 21.21
CA GLY A 3 0.76 -5.77 19.90
C GLY A 3 1.67 -6.12 18.73
N ASP A 4 1.06 -6.49 17.60
CA ASP A 4 1.72 -6.62 16.30
C ASP A 4 1.21 -5.48 15.42
N SER A 5 2.11 -4.56 15.05
CA SER A 5 1.79 -3.38 14.24
C SER A 5 2.44 -3.54 12.88
N ARG A 6 1.63 -3.53 11.83
CA ARG A 6 2.09 -3.71 10.45
C ARG A 6 1.43 -2.71 9.51
N ILE A 7 2.24 -2.10 8.64
CA ILE A 7 1.77 -1.29 7.52
C ILE A 7 2.14 -2.00 6.23
N CYS A 8 1.11 -2.48 5.52
CA CYS A 8 1.27 -3.15 4.23
C CYS A 8 0.89 -2.21 3.08
N VAL A 9 1.77 -2.10 2.08
CA VAL A 9 1.52 -1.31 0.86
C VAL A 9 1.20 -2.23 -0.33
N PRO A 10 0.44 -1.76 -1.33
CA PRO A 10 0.06 -2.57 -2.50
C PRO A 10 1.22 -2.71 -3.51
N ALA A 11 2.44 -2.97 -3.05
CA ALA A 11 3.60 -3.16 -3.91
C ALA A 11 3.52 -4.48 -4.69
N ARG A 12 3.99 -4.43 -5.94
CA ARG A 12 4.05 -5.61 -6.82
C ARG A 12 4.96 -6.68 -6.22
N GLU A 13 6.21 -6.30 -5.96
CA GLU A 13 7.22 -7.14 -5.34
C GLU A 13 6.84 -7.45 -3.88
N SER A 14 6.91 -8.72 -3.49
CA SER A 14 6.47 -9.19 -2.18
C SER A 14 7.23 -8.55 -1.03
N PHE A 15 8.55 -8.41 -1.15
CA PHE A 15 9.41 -7.85 -0.11
C PHE A 15 9.22 -6.34 0.09
N LYS A 16 8.64 -5.63 -0.89
CA LYS A 16 8.29 -4.19 -0.78
C LYS A 16 6.94 -3.95 -0.12
N ARG A 17 6.14 -5.00 0.15
CA ARG A 17 4.79 -4.85 0.72
C ARG A 17 4.85 -4.48 2.19
N ASP A 18 5.84 -4.98 2.91
CA ASP A 18 5.99 -4.77 4.34
C ASP A 18 6.79 -3.49 4.61
N MET A 19 6.10 -2.35 4.59
CA MET A 19 6.72 -1.05 4.82
C MET A 19 7.13 -0.89 6.28
N VAL A 20 6.28 -1.35 7.20
CA VAL A 20 6.55 -1.38 8.64
C VAL A 20 6.05 -2.70 9.19
N GLN A 21 6.87 -3.38 9.97
CA GLN A 21 6.47 -4.56 10.74
C GLN A 21 7.17 -4.55 12.09
N ILE A 22 6.40 -4.41 13.17
CA ILE A 22 6.87 -4.55 14.55
C ILE A 22 6.06 -5.64 15.20
N ARG A 23 6.76 -6.61 15.80
CA ARG A 23 6.14 -7.69 16.55
C ARG A 23 6.47 -7.54 18.02
N GLY A 24 5.43 -7.40 18.83
CA GLY A 24 5.53 -7.37 20.27
C GLY A 24 6.42 -6.25 20.80
N GLY A 25 6.85 -6.41 22.05
CA GLY A 25 7.60 -5.40 22.78
C GLY A 25 6.94 -5.12 24.12
N THR A 26 7.73 -5.05 25.17
CA THR A 26 7.29 -4.59 26.49
C THR A 26 7.13 -3.06 26.54
N ASN A 27 7.75 -2.36 25.58
CA ASN A 27 7.82 -0.91 25.53
C ASN A 27 6.84 -0.36 24.49
N GLU A 28 6.42 0.87 24.70
CA GLU A 28 5.64 1.62 23.74
C GLU A 28 6.51 2.00 22.54
N HIS A 29 6.00 1.74 21.33
CA HIS A 29 6.69 2.04 20.08
C HIS A 29 5.73 2.76 19.14
N PHE A 30 6.19 3.85 18.55
CA PHE A 30 5.50 4.54 17.48
C PHE A 30 6.33 4.46 16.21
N VAL A 31 5.68 4.17 15.08
CA VAL A 31 6.34 4.07 13.78
C VAL A 31 5.56 4.88 12.76
N VAL A 32 6.31 5.61 11.94
CA VAL A 32 5.77 6.34 10.79
C VAL A 32 6.21 5.62 9.53
N GLY A 33 5.24 5.35 8.66
CA GLY A 33 5.50 4.92 7.29
C GLY A 33 4.98 5.96 6.32
N GLU A 34 5.78 6.31 5.32
CA GLU A 34 5.40 7.28 4.30
C GLU A 34 5.01 6.56 3.00
N LEU A 35 3.82 6.84 2.50
CA LEU A 35 3.32 6.30 1.25
C LEU A 35 3.02 7.43 0.27
N ASP A 36 3.60 7.36 -0.93
CA ASP A 36 3.27 8.28 -2.02
C ASP A 36 1.88 7.97 -2.59
N ILE A 37 0.89 8.67 -2.04
CA ILE A 37 -0.52 8.55 -2.44
C ILE A 37 -0.74 9.02 -3.88
N LYS A 38 0.03 10.00 -4.36
CA LYS A 38 -0.15 10.54 -5.72
C LYS A 38 0.26 9.48 -6.73
N LYS A 39 1.44 8.88 -6.55
CA LYS A 39 1.93 7.80 -7.41
C LYS A 39 1.00 6.59 -7.44
N LEU A 40 0.46 6.20 -6.28
CA LEU A 40 -0.52 5.11 -6.19
C LEU A 40 -1.81 5.43 -6.97
N ARG A 41 -2.33 6.66 -6.83
CA ARG A 41 -3.54 7.08 -7.55
C ARG A 41 -3.31 7.18 -9.05
N ASP A 42 -2.17 7.68 -9.48
CA ASP A 42 -1.80 7.77 -10.89
C ASP A 42 -1.66 6.38 -11.52
N PHE A 43 -1.17 5.39 -10.76
CA PHE A 43 -1.19 3.98 -11.17
C PHE A 43 -2.62 3.45 -11.31
N GLN A 44 -3.51 3.73 -10.35
CA GLN A 44 -4.91 3.29 -10.38
C GLN A 44 -5.76 3.88 -11.51
N LYS A 45 -5.30 4.98 -12.15
CA LYS A 45 -5.92 5.53 -13.36
C LYS A 45 -5.67 4.65 -14.59
N ARG A 46 -4.62 3.82 -14.58
CA ARG A 46 -4.27 2.92 -15.68
C ARG A 46 -4.99 1.59 -15.47
N ALA A 47 -5.96 1.27 -16.32
CA ALA A 47 -6.83 0.10 -16.15
C ALA A 47 -6.07 -1.24 -16.17
N TYR A 48 -4.97 -1.34 -16.93
CA TYR A 48 -4.13 -2.52 -17.01
C TYR A 48 -2.67 -2.12 -17.11
N VAL A 49 -1.83 -2.65 -16.22
CA VAL A 49 -0.40 -2.35 -16.18
C VAL A 49 0.36 -3.67 -15.99
N GLU A 50 0.95 -4.18 -17.07
CA GLU A 50 1.79 -5.37 -17.03
C GLU A 50 3.05 -5.14 -16.18
N GLU A 51 3.61 -3.93 -16.22
CA GLU A 51 4.83 -3.54 -15.51
C GLU A 51 4.62 -2.28 -14.68
N GLY A 52 4.82 -2.38 -13.36
CA GLY A 52 4.68 -1.25 -12.46
C GLY A 52 5.03 -1.60 -11.03
N GLU A 53 5.18 -0.56 -10.21
CA GLU A 53 5.59 -0.72 -8.81
C GLU A 53 4.49 -1.29 -7.91
N PHE A 54 3.23 -1.15 -8.34
CA PHE A 54 2.06 -1.60 -7.59
C PHE A 54 1.44 -2.86 -8.19
N LYS A 55 0.67 -3.56 -7.36
CA LYS A 55 -0.13 -4.71 -7.79
C LYS A 55 -1.16 -4.28 -8.83
N PRO A 56 -1.54 -5.18 -9.76
CA PRO A 56 -2.66 -4.93 -10.66
C PRO A 56 -3.93 -4.61 -9.87
N LEU A 57 -4.82 -3.86 -10.52
CA LEU A 57 -6.11 -3.51 -9.95
C LEU A 57 -6.96 -4.78 -9.80
N PRO A 58 -7.76 -4.89 -8.72
CA PRO A 58 -8.71 -5.98 -8.59
C PRO A 58 -9.71 -5.99 -9.75
N ASP A 59 -10.22 -7.17 -10.07
CA ASP A 59 -11.30 -7.31 -11.05
C ASP A 59 -12.51 -6.48 -10.62
N GLY A 60 -13.11 -5.76 -11.59
CA GLY A 60 -14.23 -4.87 -11.32
C GLY A 60 -13.86 -3.57 -10.57
N PHE A 61 -12.58 -3.19 -10.53
CA PHE A 61 -12.19 -1.91 -9.95
C PHE A 61 -12.80 -0.73 -10.70
N GLU A 62 -13.67 0.03 -10.01
CA GLU A 62 -14.24 1.27 -10.52
C GLU A 62 -13.62 2.50 -9.84
N MET A 63 -13.02 3.36 -10.66
CA MET A 63 -12.49 4.63 -10.16
C MET A 63 -13.63 5.61 -9.87
N GLY A 64 -13.75 6.00 -8.59
CA GLY A 64 -14.72 7.00 -8.13
C GLY A 64 -14.59 8.34 -8.87
N ALA A 65 -15.72 9.01 -9.12
CA ALA A 65 -15.80 10.20 -9.98
C ALA A 65 -14.85 11.34 -9.59
N HIS A 66 -14.63 11.56 -8.29
CA HIS A 66 -13.73 12.60 -7.78
C HIS A 66 -12.25 12.36 -8.13
N ARG A 67 -11.85 11.13 -8.48
CA ARG A 67 -10.48 10.75 -8.86
C ARG A 67 -10.22 10.82 -10.38
N ARG A 68 -11.25 11.13 -11.17
CA ARG A 68 -11.17 11.20 -12.64
C ARG A 68 -10.62 12.52 -13.19
N LYS A 69 -10.39 13.51 -12.32
CA LYS A 69 -9.76 14.79 -12.68
C LYS A 69 -8.23 14.71 -12.65
#